data_AF-A0A8K0WIP1-F1
#
_entry.id   AF-A0A8K0WIP1-F1
#
_cell.length_a   1.000
_cell.length_b   1.000
_cell.length_c   1.000
_cell.angle_alpha   90.00
_cell.angle_beta   90.00
_cell.angle_gamma   90.00
#
_symmetry.space_group_name_H-M   'P 1'
#
loop_
_entity.id
_entity.type
_entity.pdbx_description
1 polymer ?
#
loop_
_entity_poly.entity_id
_entity_poly.type
_entity_poly.pdbx_seq_one_letter_code
_entity_poly.pdbx_strand_id
1 'polypeptide(L)'
;VQVSDSSVKSIPAGRADPFDIAYRTLWLFAYREYEEMPVEVKKKVAGPAKGQANEEILFEFASLAHKLGFRSDQIESLRHGDPDREIARRLLLTARSPNRFRYNDLDGCIRQVAGLIKSAQAISDGEGMDDGRWIDDGKPERSGKPKPHDHLRDKSKMFINTLHTSLNRETTVSSFFIQRSSYFAFFGKDCKIDMTLINDMPGETVDQHSPQMIEEDPEGQDQHEHVMHMMEVQQAKLDQLAQRERELQKASARIQGAIVEQQSNLSQLVVQVAAKQSTLDQLTKEASEKTAFIENLESEE
;
A
#
# COMPACT_ATOMS: atom_id res chain seq x y z
N VAL A 1 -6.63 -11.64 13.61
CA VAL A 1 -5.66 -10.54 13.43
C VAL A 1 -4.26 -11.10 13.44
N GLN A 2 -3.42 -10.74 12.47
CA GLN A 2 -2.02 -11.15 12.44
C GLN A 2 -1.19 -10.28 13.39
N VAL A 3 -0.37 -10.90 14.24
CA VAL A 3 0.42 -10.23 15.29
C VAL A 3 1.93 -10.43 15.15
N SER A 4 2.34 -11.44 14.39
CA SER A 4 3.71 -11.69 13.91
C SER A 4 3.63 -12.35 12.53
N ASP A 5 4.77 -12.60 11.89
CA ASP A 5 4.79 -13.27 10.58
C ASP A 5 4.16 -14.68 10.64
N SER A 6 4.41 -15.42 11.73
CA SER A 6 3.94 -16.79 11.95
C SER A 6 2.68 -16.94 12.81
N SER A 7 2.13 -15.86 13.40
CA SER A 7 1.03 -15.96 14.36
C SER A 7 -0.18 -15.08 14.02
N VAL A 8 -1.35 -15.73 14.10
CA VAL A 8 -2.66 -15.08 13.99
C VAL A 8 -3.44 -15.35 15.27
N LYS A 9 -4.12 -14.31 15.77
CA LYS A 9 -4.95 -14.36 16.97
C LYS A 9 -6.41 -14.06 16.64
N SER A 10 -7.31 -14.88 17.17
CA SER A 10 -8.76 -14.62 17.14
C SER A 10 -9.13 -13.64 18.25
N ILE A 11 -9.91 -12.62 17.90
CA ILE A 11 -10.35 -11.58 18.85
C ILE A 11 -11.88 -11.65 18.91
N PRO A 12 -12.49 -11.68 20.10
CA PRO A 12 -13.94 -11.59 20.23
C PRO A 12 -14.48 -10.34 19.53
N ALA A 13 -15.61 -10.48 18.83
CA ALA A 13 -16.29 -9.35 18.19
C ALA A 13 -16.76 -8.35 19.27
N GLY A 14 -15.93 -7.34 19.53
CA GLY A 14 -16.26 -6.22 20.41
C GLY A 14 -16.99 -5.11 19.65
N ARG A 15 -16.70 -3.85 20.00
CA ARG A 15 -17.22 -2.65 19.27
C ARG A 15 -16.49 -2.36 17.95
N ALA A 16 -15.45 -3.13 17.61
CA ALA A 16 -14.70 -2.96 16.37
C ALA A 16 -15.43 -3.58 15.20
N ASP A 17 -15.40 -2.90 14.05
CA ASP A 17 -15.85 -3.46 12.78
C ASP A 17 -14.85 -4.57 12.36
N PRO A 18 -15.25 -5.85 12.37
CA PRO A 18 -14.35 -6.95 12.04
C PRO A 18 -13.75 -6.81 10.63
N PHE A 19 -14.50 -6.21 9.70
CA PHE A 19 -14.03 -5.95 8.34
C PHE A 19 -12.92 -4.92 8.30
N ASP A 20 -13.06 -3.79 9.00
CA ASP A 20 -12.03 -2.74 9.07
C ASP A 20 -10.69 -3.30 9.58
N ILE A 21 -10.77 -4.19 10.57
CA ILE A 21 -9.61 -4.83 11.19
C ILE A 21 -8.98 -5.85 10.26
N ALA A 22 -9.80 -6.68 9.62
CA ALA A 22 -9.35 -7.62 8.60
C ALA A 22 -8.67 -6.88 7.43
N TYR A 23 -9.27 -5.80 6.95
CA TYR A 23 -8.72 -4.97 5.88
C TYR A 23 -7.40 -4.30 6.27
N ARG A 24 -7.31 -3.70 7.46
CA ARG A 24 -6.07 -3.13 8.00
C ARG A 24 -4.97 -4.18 8.13
N THR A 25 -5.33 -5.41 8.52
CA THR A 25 -4.37 -6.52 8.64
C THR A 25 -3.80 -6.88 7.27
N LEU A 26 -4.64 -7.02 6.24
CA LEU A 26 -4.19 -7.26 4.87
C LEU A 26 -3.38 -6.10 4.30
N TRP A 27 -3.80 -4.86 4.54
CA TRP A 27 -3.05 -3.69 4.09
C TRP A 27 -1.66 -3.67 4.72
N LEU A 28 -1.53 -3.98 6.02
CA LEU A 28 -0.24 -4.06 6.69
C LEU A 28 0.63 -5.20 6.16
N PHE A 29 0.05 -6.36 5.85
CA PHE A 29 0.78 -7.42 5.16
C PHE A 29 1.34 -6.91 3.83
N ALA A 30 0.51 -6.30 2.99
CA ALA A 30 0.93 -5.73 1.71
C ALA A 30 1.99 -4.63 1.88
N TYR A 31 1.89 -3.82 2.94
CA TYR A 31 2.85 -2.78 3.26
C TYR A 31 4.19 -3.34 3.77
N ARG A 32 4.19 -4.48 4.47
CA ARG A 32 5.42 -5.18 4.88
C ARG A 32 6.11 -5.86 3.71
N GLU A 33 5.34 -6.54 2.86
CA GLU A 33 5.84 -7.36 1.75
C GLU A 33 5.87 -6.63 0.41
N TYR A 34 5.77 -5.31 0.40
CA TYR A 34 5.57 -4.54 -0.83
C TYR A 34 6.67 -4.71 -1.89
N GLU A 35 7.88 -5.10 -1.48
CA GLU A 35 9.02 -5.37 -2.38
C GLU A 35 8.87 -6.70 -3.12
N GLU A 36 8.28 -7.69 -2.45
CA GLU A 36 8.10 -9.08 -2.94
C GLU A 36 6.69 -9.31 -3.54
N MET A 37 5.74 -8.43 -3.21
CA MET A 37 4.39 -8.40 -3.78
C MET A 37 4.41 -7.98 -5.27
N PRO A 38 3.52 -8.53 -6.11
CA PRO A 38 3.43 -8.12 -7.51
C PRO A 38 3.13 -6.63 -7.62
N VAL A 39 3.97 -5.90 -8.35
CA VAL A 39 3.56 -4.62 -8.93
C VAL A 39 2.85 -4.95 -10.24
N GLU A 40 1.59 -4.52 -10.40
CA GLU A 40 0.90 -4.63 -11.69
C GLU A 40 1.82 -4.15 -12.81
N VAL A 41 2.21 -5.09 -13.67
CA VAL A 41 3.03 -4.81 -14.84
C VAL A 41 2.12 -4.10 -15.82
N LYS A 42 2.01 -2.78 -15.72
CA LYS A 42 1.60 -1.96 -16.86
C LYS A 42 2.59 -2.33 -17.98
N LYS A 43 2.12 -3.08 -18.99
CA LYS A 43 2.92 -3.54 -20.14
C LYS A 43 3.66 -2.33 -20.71
N LYS A 44 4.94 -2.19 -20.39
CA LYS A 44 5.79 -1.19 -21.04
C LYS A 44 6.21 -1.78 -22.38
N VAL A 45 5.99 -1.02 -23.45
CA VAL A 45 6.35 -1.40 -24.83
C VAL A 45 7.89 -1.48 -25.01
N ALA A 46 8.67 -0.87 -24.11
CA ALA A 46 10.12 -1.01 -24.05
C ALA A 46 10.63 -0.91 -22.61
N GLY A 47 11.61 -1.75 -22.26
CA GLY A 47 12.27 -1.84 -20.96
C GLY A 47 12.35 -3.28 -20.46
N PRO A 48 13.31 -3.62 -19.57
CA PRO A 48 13.38 -4.96 -18.98
C PRO A 48 12.07 -5.27 -18.25
N ALA A 49 11.60 -6.51 -18.39
CA ALA A 49 10.46 -7.00 -17.60
C ALA A 49 10.75 -6.73 -16.13
N LYS A 50 9.88 -5.99 -15.44
CA LYS A 50 10.00 -5.82 -13.99
C LYS A 50 9.70 -7.16 -13.31
N GLY A 51 10.38 -7.38 -12.18
CA GLY A 51 10.45 -8.65 -11.46
C GLY A 51 9.12 -9.37 -11.31
N GLN A 52 9.18 -10.70 -11.50
CA GLN A 52 8.07 -11.60 -11.24
C GLN A 52 7.79 -11.63 -9.74
N ALA A 53 6.50 -11.66 -9.36
CA ALA A 53 6.08 -11.70 -7.97
C ALA A 53 6.61 -12.93 -7.24
N ASN A 54 6.83 -12.79 -5.94
CA ASN A 54 7.15 -13.92 -5.09
C ASN A 54 5.88 -14.75 -4.84
N GLU A 55 5.86 -15.98 -5.34
CA GLU A 55 4.71 -16.88 -5.29
C GLU A 55 4.37 -17.31 -3.85
N GLU A 56 5.36 -17.38 -2.98
CA GLU A 56 5.18 -17.70 -1.55
C GLU A 56 4.40 -16.57 -0.85
N ILE A 57 4.87 -15.34 -0.97
CA ILE A 57 4.21 -14.15 -0.41
C ILE A 57 2.78 -13.99 -0.91
N LEU A 58 2.53 -14.32 -2.19
CA LEU A 58 1.18 -14.30 -2.76
C LEU A 58 0.26 -15.37 -2.18
N PHE A 59 0.78 -16.58 -2.01
CA PHE A 59 0.05 -17.67 -1.37
C PHE A 59 -0.26 -17.34 0.09
N GLU A 60 0.71 -16.76 0.83
CA GLU A 60 0.52 -16.30 2.20
C GLU A 60 -0.54 -15.21 2.30
N PHE A 61 -0.48 -14.21 1.42
CA PHE A 61 -1.46 -13.13 1.37
C PHE A 61 -2.87 -13.67 1.12
N ALA A 62 -3.03 -14.60 0.16
CA ALA A 62 -4.31 -15.24 -0.14
C ALA A 62 -4.81 -16.09 1.03
N SER A 63 -3.91 -16.84 1.68
CA SER A 63 -4.21 -17.65 2.85
C SER A 63 -4.67 -16.80 4.03
N LEU A 64 -3.99 -15.68 4.29
CA LEU A 64 -4.37 -14.70 5.31
C LEU A 64 -5.72 -14.07 4.98
N ALA A 65 -5.95 -13.66 3.73
CA ALA A 65 -7.23 -13.08 3.30
C ALA A 65 -8.39 -14.06 3.51
N HIS A 66 -8.20 -15.32 3.13
CA HIS A 66 -9.20 -16.36 3.37
C HIS A 66 -9.45 -16.57 4.87
N LYS A 67 -8.40 -16.65 5.70
CA LYS A 67 -8.55 -16.77 7.16
C LYS A 67 -9.29 -15.59 7.79
N LEU A 68 -9.12 -14.39 7.23
CA LEU A 68 -9.80 -13.18 7.67
C LEU A 68 -11.25 -13.05 7.14
N GLY A 69 -11.74 -14.04 6.39
CA GLY A 69 -13.12 -14.07 5.89
C GLY A 69 -13.32 -13.49 4.49
N PHE A 70 -12.25 -13.03 3.81
CA PHE A 70 -12.36 -12.62 2.41
C PHE A 70 -12.54 -13.84 1.52
N ARG A 71 -13.46 -13.76 0.55
CA ARG A 71 -13.75 -14.82 -0.41
C ARG A 71 -13.77 -14.22 -1.81
N SER A 72 -12.98 -14.78 -2.71
CA SER A 72 -13.04 -14.49 -4.14
C SER A 72 -12.42 -15.65 -4.92
N ASP A 73 -12.81 -15.81 -6.18
CA ASP A 73 -12.24 -16.85 -7.04
C ASP A 73 -10.72 -16.70 -7.19
N GLN A 74 -10.19 -15.46 -7.15
CA GLN A 74 -8.75 -15.23 -7.18
C GLN A 74 -8.05 -15.69 -5.89
N ILE A 75 -8.63 -15.41 -4.71
CA ILE A 75 -8.11 -15.88 -3.42
C ILE A 75 -8.11 -17.41 -3.38
N GLU A 76 -9.20 -18.02 -3.84
CA GLU A 76 -9.30 -19.47 -3.95
C GLU A 76 -8.25 -20.01 -4.93
N SER A 77 -8.12 -19.45 -6.13
CA SER A 77 -7.13 -19.90 -7.11
C SER A 77 -5.70 -19.79 -6.60
N LEU A 78 -5.36 -18.73 -5.87
CA LEU A 78 -4.03 -18.55 -5.28
C LEU A 78 -3.77 -19.58 -4.17
N ARG A 79 -4.79 -19.89 -3.34
CA ARG A 79 -4.67 -20.87 -2.25
C ARG A 79 -4.65 -22.32 -2.74
N HIS A 80 -5.30 -22.63 -3.85
CA HIS A 80 -5.22 -23.96 -4.47
C HIS A 80 -3.91 -24.17 -5.23
N GLY A 81 -3.18 -23.09 -5.52
CA GLY A 81 -1.81 -23.16 -6.03
C GLY A 81 -0.85 -23.64 -4.95
N ASP A 82 0.03 -24.57 -5.30
CA ASP A 82 1.15 -24.97 -4.44
C ASP A 82 2.35 -24.06 -4.76
N PRO A 83 2.75 -23.13 -3.86
CA PRO A 83 3.82 -22.17 -4.13
C PRO A 83 5.13 -22.87 -4.48
N ASP A 84 5.43 -23.99 -3.80
CA ASP A 84 6.64 -24.77 -4.05
C ASP A 84 6.63 -25.40 -5.45
N ARG A 85 5.45 -25.78 -5.97
CA ARG A 85 5.34 -26.30 -7.33
C ARG A 85 5.56 -25.21 -8.38
N GLU A 86 5.11 -23.98 -8.12
CA GLU A 86 5.34 -22.88 -9.05
C GLU A 86 6.81 -22.42 -9.01
N ILE A 87 7.41 -22.36 -7.82
CA ILE A 87 8.85 -22.12 -7.64
C ILE A 87 9.67 -23.21 -8.36
N ALA A 88 9.33 -24.49 -8.17
CA ALA A 88 9.97 -25.62 -8.83
C ALA A 88 9.85 -25.54 -10.35
N ARG A 89 8.65 -25.24 -10.86
CA ARG A 89 8.39 -25.03 -12.29
C ARG A 89 9.27 -23.91 -12.85
N ARG A 90 9.28 -22.74 -12.19
CA ARG A 90 10.09 -21.59 -12.60
C ARG A 90 11.58 -21.91 -12.58
N LEU A 91 12.06 -22.57 -11.53
CA LEU A 91 13.46 -22.99 -11.39
C LEU A 91 13.88 -23.89 -12.57
N LEU A 92 13.11 -24.92 -12.89
CA LEU A 92 13.42 -25.86 -13.96
C LEU A 92 13.48 -25.18 -15.32
N LEU A 93 12.50 -24.31 -15.63
CA LEU A 93 12.44 -23.60 -16.91
C LEU A 93 13.50 -22.50 -17.06
N THR A 94 13.92 -21.90 -15.94
CA THR A 94 14.97 -20.86 -15.93
C THR A 94 16.36 -21.49 -15.99
N ALA A 95 16.60 -22.57 -15.25
CA ALA A 95 17.88 -23.28 -15.22
C ALA A 95 18.20 -23.95 -16.56
N ARG A 96 17.17 -24.40 -17.28
CA ARG A 96 17.29 -25.03 -18.60
C ARG A 96 16.23 -24.48 -19.55
N SER A 97 16.70 -23.74 -20.56
CA SER A 97 15.82 -23.13 -21.56
C SER A 97 14.95 -24.18 -22.25
N PRO A 98 13.62 -23.99 -22.28
CA PRO A 98 12.68 -24.95 -22.89
C PRO A 98 12.85 -25.07 -24.42
N ASN A 99 13.54 -24.13 -25.04
CA ASN A 99 13.86 -24.16 -26.47
C ASN A 99 14.98 -25.15 -26.80
N ARG A 100 15.78 -25.56 -25.82
CA ARG A 100 16.93 -26.47 -26.01
C ARG A 100 16.82 -27.77 -25.22
N PHE A 101 16.05 -27.78 -24.13
CA PHE A 101 15.93 -28.93 -23.25
C PHE A 101 14.45 -29.21 -22.99
N ARG A 102 14.08 -30.50 -23.00
CA ARG A 102 12.74 -30.97 -22.67
C ARG A 102 12.84 -31.99 -21.54
N TYR A 103 11.96 -31.85 -20.56
CA TYR A 103 11.74 -32.86 -19.53
C TYR A 103 10.73 -33.89 -20.05
N ASN A 104 11.04 -35.18 -19.91
CA ASN A 104 10.12 -36.25 -20.33
C ASN A 104 8.84 -36.26 -19.47
N ASP A 105 8.98 -36.02 -18.16
CA ASP A 105 7.89 -35.82 -17.21
C ASP A 105 8.16 -34.54 -16.40
N LEU A 106 7.76 -33.39 -16.97
CA LEU A 106 7.95 -32.10 -16.31
C LEU A 106 7.21 -32.04 -14.97
N ASP A 107 5.99 -32.57 -14.91
CA ASP A 107 5.19 -32.58 -13.69
C ASP A 107 5.80 -33.47 -12.60
N GLY A 108 6.41 -34.61 -12.98
CA GLY A 108 7.20 -35.43 -12.07
C GLY A 108 8.42 -34.70 -11.52
N CYS A 109 9.18 -34.00 -12.37
CA CYS A 109 10.30 -33.18 -11.92
C CYS A 109 9.86 -32.05 -10.99
N ILE A 110 8.73 -31.38 -11.30
CA ILE A 110 8.15 -30.34 -10.44
C ILE A 110 7.80 -30.93 -9.07
N ARG A 111 7.12 -32.08 -9.03
CA ARG A 111 6.77 -32.76 -7.76
C ARG A 111 8.00 -33.11 -6.93
N GLN A 112 9.07 -33.59 -7.56
CA GLN A 112 10.32 -33.94 -6.86
C GLN A 112 10.99 -32.71 -6.24
N VAL A 113 11.14 -31.63 -7.01
CA VAL A 113 11.76 -30.40 -6.52
C VAL A 113 10.91 -29.74 -5.43
N ALA A 114 9.59 -29.67 -5.62
CA ALA A 114 8.68 -29.16 -4.59
C ALA A 114 8.76 -30.01 -3.30
N GLY A 115 8.86 -31.34 -3.42
CA GLY A 115 9.06 -32.22 -2.27
C GLY A 115 10.38 -31.97 -1.52
N LEU A 116 11.44 -31.60 -2.23
CA LEU A 116 12.71 -31.20 -1.60
C LEU A 116 12.56 -29.87 -0.85
N ILE A 117 11.88 -28.88 -1.42
CA ILE A 117 11.63 -27.59 -0.77
C ILE A 117 10.86 -27.82 0.55
N LYS A 118 9.79 -28.62 0.51
CA LYS A 118 8.98 -28.97 1.69
C LYS A 118 9.73 -29.73 2.79
N SER A 119 10.88 -30.34 2.47
CA SER A 119 11.69 -31.05 3.46
C SER A 119 12.58 -30.13 4.31
N ALA A 120 12.60 -28.82 4.00
CA ALA A 120 13.32 -27.84 4.78
C ALA A 120 12.75 -27.72 6.21
N GLN A 121 13.62 -27.55 7.19
CA GLN A 121 13.23 -27.35 8.59
C GLN A 121 13.31 -25.87 8.95
N ALA A 122 12.31 -25.38 9.68
CA ALA A 122 12.32 -24.02 10.19
C ALA A 122 13.50 -23.82 11.14
N ILE A 123 14.23 -22.72 10.95
CA ILE A 123 15.22 -22.26 11.92
C ILE A 123 14.44 -21.57 13.04
N SER A 124 14.71 -21.94 14.29
CA SER A 124 14.05 -21.33 15.46
C SER A 124 14.15 -19.80 15.41
N ASP A 125 13.07 -19.11 15.76
CA ASP A 125 13.01 -17.66 15.92
C ASP A 125 14.03 -17.20 16.97
N GLY A 126 15.27 -16.93 16.54
CA GLY A 126 16.36 -16.51 17.42
C GLY A 126 17.79 -16.73 16.91
N GLU A 127 18.01 -17.58 15.88
CA GLU A 127 19.37 -17.95 15.45
C GLU A 127 19.83 -17.29 14.13
N GLY A 128 18.99 -16.45 13.51
CA GLY A 128 19.21 -15.98 12.15
C GLY A 128 19.02 -14.49 11.94
N MET A 129 19.69 -13.63 12.70
CA MET A 129 20.00 -12.29 12.22
C MET A 129 21.33 -11.87 12.85
N ASP A 130 22.38 -11.82 12.02
CA ASP A 130 23.58 -11.06 12.34
C ASP A 130 23.12 -9.66 12.76
N ASP A 131 23.36 -9.29 14.03
CA ASP A 131 23.42 -7.90 14.50
C ASP A 131 24.67 -7.25 13.87
N GLY A 132 24.74 -7.31 12.55
CA GLY A 132 25.68 -6.58 11.75
C GLY A 132 25.33 -5.13 11.95
N ARG A 133 25.90 -4.52 13.00
CA ARG A 133 25.81 -3.11 13.38
C ARG A 133 25.40 -2.28 12.18
N TRP A 134 24.10 -2.06 12.05
CA TRP A 134 23.55 -1.33 10.93
C TRP A 134 24.20 0.04 10.96
N ILE A 135 24.94 0.37 9.90
CA ILE A 135 25.53 1.69 9.77
C ILE A 135 24.36 2.66 9.79
N ASP A 136 24.33 3.54 10.78
CA ASP A 136 23.35 4.61 10.86
C ASP A 136 23.60 5.55 9.68
N ASP A 137 22.92 5.28 8.56
CA ASP A 137 23.01 6.03 7.31
C ASP A 137 22.33 7.41 7.39
N GLY A 138 22.22 7.95 8.61
CA GLY A 138 21.64 9.24 8.92
C GLY A 138 20.11 9.23 9.02
N LYS A 139 19.52 10.43 8.98
CA LYS A 139 18.09 10.65 9.25
C LYS A 139 17.20 9.82 8.30
N PRO A 140 16.09 9.26 8.81
CA PRO A 140 15.14 8.52 7.98
C PRO A 140 14.45 9.45 6.98
N GLU A 141 14.05 8.89 5.84
CA GLU A 141 13.25 9.61 4.87
C GLU A 141 11.85 9.88 5.42
N ARG A 142 11.46 11.15 5.49
CA ARG A 142 10.17 11.57 6.06
C ARG A 142 8.98 11.42 5.11
N SER A 143 9.26 11.17 3.84
CA SER A 143 8.26 11.11 2.77
C SER A 143 8.77 10.21 1.65
N GLY A 144 7.86 9.51 0.97
CA GLY A 144 8.21 8.60 -0.11
C GLY A 144 8.39 7.17 0.40
N LYS A 145 9.20 6.38 -0.31
CA LYS A 145 9.46 5.00 0.04
C LYS A 145 10.51 4.93 1.17
N PRO A 146 10.30 4.12 2.22
CA PRO A 146 11.34 3.93 3.23
C PRO A 146 12.64 3.43 2.61
N LYS A 147 13.78 3.75 3.25
CA LYS A 147 15.06 3.13 2.88
C LYS A 147 14.97 1.62 3.10
N PRO A 148 15.58 0.77 2.26
CA PRO A 148 15.46 -0.69 2.41
C PRO A 148 15.88 -1.23 3.79
N HIS A 149 16.95 -0.68 4.39
CA HIS A 149 17.39 -1.09 5.74
C HIS A 149 16.39 -0.65 6.83
N ASP A 150 15.83 0.55 6.72
CA ASP A 150 14.82 1.07 7.66
C ASP A 150 13.55 0.22 7.57
N HIS A 151 13.15 -0.14 6.34
CA HIS A 151 12.02 -1.03 6.09
C HIS A 151 12.25 -2.41 6.72
N LEU A 152 13.38 -3.06 6.43
CA LEU A 152 13.70 -4.39 6.94
C LEU A 152 13.72 -4.42 8.48
N ARG A 153 14.31 -3.41 9.12
CA ARG A 153 14.35 -3.28 10.58
C ARG A 153 12.96 -3.14 11.19
N ASP A 154 12.10 -2.35 10.57
CA ASP A 154 10.81 -1.98 11.14
C ASP A 154 9.70 -2.99 10.78
N LYS A 155 9.89 -3.79 9.72
CA LYS A 155 8.95 -4.78 9.18
C LYS A 155 8.35 -5.68 10.26
N SER A 156 9.18 -6.24 11.13
CA SER A 156 8.76 -7.13 12.24
C SER A 156 7.89 -6.43 13.31
N LYS A 157 7.77 -5.10 13.25
CA LYS A 157 6.94 -4.28 14.15
C LYS A 157 5.69 -3.73 13.46
N MET A 158 5.47 -3.99 12.18
CA MET A 158 4.34 -3.46 11.40
C MET A 158 3.08 -4.35 11.52
N PHE A 159 2.67 -4.61 12.75
CA PHE A 159 1.43 -5.33 13.09
C PHE A 159 0.48 -4.39 13.84
N ILE A 160 -0.82 -4.66 13.77
CA ILE A 160 -1.85 -3.78 14.36
C ILE A 160 -1.59 -3.56 15.86
N ASN A 161 -1.32 -4.61 16.61
CA ASN A 161 -1.02 -4.54 18.04
C ASN A 161 0.18 -3.65 18.34
N THR A 162 1.27 -3.80 17.59
CA THR A 162 2.50 -3.03 17.79
C THR A 162 2.35 -1.58 17.35
N LEU A 163 1.70 -1.31 16.21
CA LEU A 163 1.49 0.05 15.70
C LEU A 163 0.53 0.87 16.58
N HIS A 164 -0.40 0.24 17.28
CA HIS A 164 -1.33 0.94 18.19
C HIS A 164 -0.81 1.03 19.63
N THR A 165 0.32 0.40 19.95
CA THR A 165 0.96 0.53 21.26
C THR A 165 1.46 1.96 21.49
N SER A 166 1.42 2.44 22.74
CA SER A 166 1.99 3.75 23.11
C SER A 166 3.49 3.78 22.82
N LEU A 167 3.95 4.78 22.06
CA LEU A 167 5.38 5.00 21.85
C LEU A 167 5.95 5.89 22.95
N ASN A 168 7.16 5.57 23.37
CA ASN A 168 7.96 6.49 24.17
C ASN A 168 8.28 7.74 23.35
N ARG A 169 8.31 8.91 24.02
CA ARG A 169 8.70 10.15 23.37
C ARG A 169 10.20 10.12 23.08
N GLU A 170 10.55 9.80 21.85
CA GLU A 170 11.91 9.92 21.34
C GLU A 170 12.24 11.39 21.04
N THR A 171 13.50 11.77 21.19
CA THR A 171 14.00 13.13 20.89
C THR A 171 14.11 13.37 19.38
N THR A 172 14.18 12.31 18.59
CA THR A 172 14.26 12.33 17.12
C THR A 172 13.16 11.46 16.50
N VAL A 173 12.77 11.80 15.28
CA VAL A 173 11.76 11.03 14.54
C VAL A 173 12.40 9.78 13.95
N SER A 174 12.01 8.60 14.41
CA SER A 174 12.45 7.30 13.88
C SER A 174 11.72 6.90 12.59
N SER A 175 12.31 6.02 11.79
CA SER A 175 11.66 5.44 10.59
C SER A 175 10.36 4.70 10.96
N PHE A 176 10.35 3.99 12.08
CA PHE A 176 9.17 3.30 12.59
C PHE A 176 8.05 4.29 12.89
N PHE A 177 8.38 5.46 13.49
CA PHE A 177 7.41 6.51 13.70
C PHE A 177 6.81 7.02 12.37
N ILE A 178 7.64 7.18 11.34
CA ILE A 178 7.19 7.65 10.01
C ILE A 178 6.26 6.64 9.35
N GLN A 179 6.60 5.35 9.39
CA GLN A 179 5.77 4.28 8.84
C GLN A 179 4.46 4.12 9.62
N ARG A 180 4.52 4.17 10.96
CA ARG A 180 3.33 4.21 11.82
C ARG A 180 2.43 5.41 11.52
N SER A 181 3.01 6.59 11.34
CA SER A 181 2.26 7.80 10.96
C SER A 181 1.62 7.65 9.58
N SER A 182 2.29 6.99 8.64
CA SER A 182 1.75 6.73 7.30
C SER A 182 0.52 5.83 7.38
N TYR A 183 0.59 4.74 8.16
CA TYR A 183 -0.58 3.90 8.45
C TYR A 183 -1.73 4.71 9.09
N PHE A 184 -1.44 5.55 10.10
CA PHE A 184 -2.48 6.38 10.73
C PHE A 184 -3.06 7.47 9.82
N ALA A 185 -2.33 7.92 8.80
CA ALA A 185 -2.86 8.87 7.83
C ALA A 185 -4.00 8.26 6.99
N PHE A 186 -3.94 6.95 6.70
CA PHE A 186 -4.99 6.24 5.97
C PHE A 186 -6.13 5.76 6.88
N PHE A 187 -5.80 5.28 8.08
CA PHE A 187 -6.72 4.51 8.91
C PHE A 187 -7.12 5.16 10.23
N GLY A 188 -6.45 6.25 10.62
CA GLY A 188 -6.64 6.89 11.91
C GLY A 188 -6.09 6.07 13.08
N LYS A 189 -6.12 6.69 14.27
CA LYS A 189 -5.64 6.10 15.54
C LYS A 189 -6.69 5.26 16.26
N ASP A 190 -7.96 5.46 15.93
CA ASP A 190 -9.07 4.78 16.59
C ASP A 190 -9.24 3.39 15.98
N CYS A 191 -8.54 2.42 16.55
CA CYS A 191 -8.83 1.01 16.38
C CYS A 191 -9.69 0.62 17.57
N LYS A 192 -10.99 0.40 17.39
CA LYS A 192 -11.95 0.07 18.48
C LYS A 192 -11.70 -1.33 19.11
N ILE A 193 -10.47 -1.82 19.02
CA ILE A 193 -9.95 -3.05 19.64
C ILE A 193 -9.02 -2.64 20.77
N ASP A 194 -9.17 -3.30 21.90
CA ASP A 194 -8.20 -3.23 22.98
C ASP A 194 -6.95 -4.05 22.63
N MET A 195 -5.82 -3.37 22.44
CA MET A 195 -4.55 -4.00 22.07
C MET A 195 -3.97 -4.86 23.20
N THR A 196 -4.32 -4.57 24.46
CA THR A 196 -3.83 -5.35 25.62
C THR A 196 -4.41 -6.77 25.59
N LEU A 197 -5.71 -6.89 25.30
CA LEU A 197 -6.38 -8.17 25.07
C LEU A 197 -5.75 -8.99 23.94
N ILE A 198 -5.26 -8.36 22.86
CA ILE A 198 -4.62 -9.10 21.75
C ILE A 198 -3.29 -9.71 22.19
N ASN A 199 -2.50 -8.98 22.97
CA ASN A 199 -1.18 -9.45 23.39
C ASN A 199 -1.29 -10.63 24.36
N ASP A 200 -2.32 -10.65 25.21
CA ASP A 200 -2.51 -11.66 26.25
C ASP A 200 -3.16 -12.97 25.77
N MET A 201 -3.81 -12.99 24.60
CA MET A 201 -4.43 -14.20 24.06
C MET A 201 -3.39 -15.20 23.52
N PRO A 202 -3.59 -16.53 23.68
CA PRO A 202 -2.73 -17.53 23.07
C PRO A 202 -2.80 -17.40 21.55
N GLY A 203 -1.63 -17.37 20.90
CA GLY A 203 -1.53 -17.35 19.44
C GLY A 203 -1.68 -18.75 18.86
N GLU A 204 -2.42 -18.88 17.75
CA GLU A 204 -2.28 -20.04 16.90
C GLU A 204 -1.00 -19.85 16.08
N THR A 205 -0.05 -20.77 16.24
CA THR A 205 1.11 -20.88 15.34
C THR A 205 0.58 -21.39 14.03
N VAL A 206 0.60 -20.54 13.01
CA VAL A 206 0.21 -20.97 11.69
C VAL A 206 1.41 -21.68 11.07
N ASP A 207 1.38 -23.01 11.07
CA ASP A 207 2.27 -23.78 10.22
C ASP A 207 1.74 -23.67 8.79
N GLN A 208 2.26 -22.70 8.04
CA GLN A 208 1.68 -22.25 6.76
C GLN A 208 1.77 -23.28 5.62
N HIS A 209 2.45 -24.42 5.84
CA HIS A 209 2.71 -25.45 4.83
C HIS A 209 1.84 -26.73 4.96
N SER A 210 0.91 -26.80 5.91
CA SER A 210 0.02 -27.98 6.05
C SER A 210 -1.40 -27.71 5.51
N PRO A 211 -1.90 -28.49 4.54
CA PRO A 211 -3.27 -28.39 4.06
C PRO A 211 -4.22 -28.98 5.12
N GLN A 212 -4.87 -28.12 5.89
CA GLN A 212 -5.86 -28.53 6.88
C GLN A 212 -7.21 -28.77 6.18
N MET A 213 -7.63 -30.05 6.13
CA MET A 213 -8.95 -30.47 5.67
C MET A 213 -9.99 -29.99 6.69
N ILE A 214 -10.98 -29.22 6.26
CA ILE A 214 -12.07 -28.73 7.12
C ILE A 214 -13.25 -29.70 6.96
N GLU A 215 -13.64 -30.34 8.07
CA GLU A 215 -14.93 -31.03 8.18
C GLU A 215 -16.05 -29.99 8.36
N GLU A 216 -17.13 -30.11 7.59
CA GLU A 216 -18.30 -29.24 7.65
C GLU A 216 -19.25 -29.67 8.78
N ASP A 217 -19.50 -28.76 9.72
CA ASP A 217 -20.41 -28.96 10.87
C ASP A 217 -21.85 -28.48 10.52
N PRO A 218 -22.94 -29.19 10.87
CA PRO A 218 -24.26 -29.00 10.25
C PRO A 218 -25.24 -28.19 11.11
N GLU A 219 -24.95 -26.92 11.43
CA GLU A 219 -25.88 -26.00 12.14
C GLU A 219 -26.24 -24.75 11.29
N GLY A 220 -26.59 -24.95 10.03
CA GLY A 220 -26.61 -23.93 8.97
C GLY A 220 -27.91 -23.15 8.69
N GLN A 221 -28.84 -22.98 9.63
CA GLN A 221 -30.09 -22.22 9.36
C GLN A 221 -30.11 -20.79 9.93
N ASP A 222 -29.77 -20.59 11.21
CA ASP A 222 -29.71 -19.23 11.80
C ASP A 222 -28.52 -18.39 11.27
N GLN A 223 -27.43 -19.06 10.89
CA GLN A 223 -26.25 -18.38 10.34
C GLN A 223 -26.49 -17.87 8.91
N HIS A 224 -27.34 -18.53 8.13
CA HIS A 224 -27.58 -18.16 6.73
C HIS A 224 -28.38 -16.86 6.62
N GLU A 225 -29.40 -16.65 7.45
CA GLU A 225 -30.16 -15.40 7.48
C GLU A 225 -29.30 -14.22 7.94
N HIS A 226 -28.43 -14.45 8.94
CA HIS A 226 -27.49 -13.43 9.40
C HIS A 226 -26.47 -13.04 8.31
N VAL A 227 -25.94 -14.04 7.59
CA VAL A 227 -25.00 -13.81 6.46
C VAL A 227 -25.69 -13.06 5.32
N MET A 228 -26.93 -13.42 4.98
CA MET A 228 -27.70 -12.73 3.92
C MET A 228 -27.99 -11.27 4.28
N HIS A 229 -28.41 -10.99 5.52
CA HIS A 229 -28.63 -9.62 5.99
C HIS A 229 -27.31 -8.81 6.00
N MET A 230 -26.20 -9.42 6.41
CA MET A 230 -24.87 -8.79 6.32
C MET A 230 -24.48 -8.46 4.88
N MET A 231 -24.78 -9.35 3.93
CA MET A 231 -24.47 -9.15 2.52
C MET A 231 -25.28 -7.99 1.92
N GLU A 232 -26.54 -7.85 2.31
CA GLU A 232 -27.42 -6.76 1.87
C GLU A 232 -26.98 -5.40 2.42
N VAL A 233 -26.57 -5.34 3.71
CA VAL A 233 -25.99 -4.14 4.32
C VAL A 233 -24.65 -3.78 3.67
N GLN A 234 -23.82 -4.76 3.33
CA GLN A 234 -22.56 -4.53 2.62
C GLN A 234 -22.78 -4.00 1.20
N GLN A 235 -23.76 -4.55 0.47
CA GLN A 235 -24.10 -4.08 -0.86
C GLN A 235 -24.59 -2.63 -0.84
N ALA A 236 -25.45 -2.27 0.13
CA ALA A 236 -25.91 -0.90 0.30
C ALA A 236 -24.77 0.08 0.62
N LYS A 237 -23.74 -0.36 1.37
CA LYS A 237 -22.56 0.45 1.68
C LYS A 237 -21.68 0.66 0.45
N LEU A 238 -21.54 -0.35 -0.41
CA LEU A 238 -20.83 -0.23 -1.69
C LEU A 238 -21.53 0.77 -2.62
N ASP A 239 -22.87 0.72 -2.69
CA ASP A 239 -23.64 1.65 -3.50
C ASP A 239 -23.51 3.10 -3.00
N GLN A 240 -23.53 3.30 -1.68
CA GLN A 240 -23.27 4.62 -1.08
C GLN A 240 -21.87 5.15 -1.41
N LEU A 241 -20.84 4.29 -1.35
CA LEU A 241 -19.47 4.68 -1.70
C LEU A 241 -19.35 5.05 -3.18
N ALA A 242 -19.94 4.25 -4.08
CA ALA A 242 -19.95 4.53 -5.51
C ALA A 242 -20.70 5.83 -5.85
N GLN A 243 -21.74 6.18 -5.10
CA GLN A 243 -22.46 7.44 -5.26
C GLN A 243 -21.63 8.63 -4.76
N ARG A 244 -20.99 8.51 -3.60
CA ARG A 244 -20.09 9.53 -3.06
C ARG A 244 -18.89 9.79 -3.98
N GLU A 245 -18.33 8.75 -4.58
CA GLU A 245 -17.25 8.89 -5.56
C GLU A 245 -17.72 9.72 -6.78
N ARG A 246 -18.90 9.42 -7.32
CA ARG A 246 -19.48 10.19 -8.43
C ARG A 246 -19.72 11.67 -8.06
N GLU A 247 -20.14 11.94 -6.83
CA GLU A 247 -20.31 13.32 -6.34
C GLU A 247 -18.98 14.06 -6.24
N LEU A 248 -17.94 13.40 -5.69
CA LEU A 248 -16.60 13.97 -5.60
C LEU A 248 -15.99 14.21 -6.98
N GLN A 249 -16.18 13.31 -7.94
CA GLN A 249 -15.73 13.49 -9.32
C GLN A 249 -16.42 14.71 -9.98
N LYS A 250 -17.73 14.90 -9.77
CA LYS A 250 -18.45 16.09 -10.24
C LYS A 250 -17.95 17.36 -9.59
N ALA A 251 -17.69 17.35 -8.28
CA ALA A 251 -17.14 18.50 -7.57
C ALA A 251 -15.74 18.86 -8.06
N SER A 252 -14.87 17.86 -8.26
CA SER A 252 -13.53 18.03 -8.82
C SER A 252 -13.58 18.64 -10.22
N ALA A 253 -14.44 18.15 -11.12
CA ALA A 253 -14.60 18.70 -12.46
C ALA A 253 -15.05 20.17 -12.45
N ARG A 254 -15.95 20.55 -11.52
CA ARG A 254 -16.37 21.96 -11.35
C ARG A 254 -15.23 22.85 -10.90
N ILE A 255 -14.43 22.41 -9.92
CA ILE A 255 -13.27 23.16 -9.44
C ILE A 255 -12.24 23.31 -10.55
N GLN A 256 -11.97 22.25 -11.31
CA GLN A 256 -11.05 22.29 -12.44
C GLN A 256 -11.50 23.32 -13.49
N GLY A 257 -12.80 23.37 -13.81
CA GLY A 257 -13.38 24.36 -14.71
C GLY A 257 -13.18 25.80 -14.20
N ALA A 258 -13.45 26.04 -12.92
CA ALA A 258 -13.26 27.36 -12.31
C ALA A 258 -11.78 27.80 -12.31
N ILE A 259 -10.83 26.87 -12.11
CA ILE A 259 -9.40 27.15 -12.19
C ILE A 259 -9.01 27.60 -13.61
N VAL A 260 -9.50 26.90 -14.64
CA VAL A 260 -9.22 27.25 -16.04
C VAL A 260 -9.80 28.64 -16.37
N GLU A 261 -11.01 28.93 -15.91
CA GLU A 261 -11.63 30.25 -16.10
C GLU A 261 -10.82 31.35 -15.41
N GLN A 262 -10.39 31.14 -14.16
CA GLN A 262 -9.55 32.10 -13.45
C GLN A 262 -8.19 32.31 -14.11
N GLN A 263 -7.57 31.24 -14.64
CA GLN A 263 -6.31 31.35 -15.40
C GLN A 263 -6.48 32.18 -16.68
N SER A 264 -7.60 32.01 -17.38
CA SER A 264 -7.93 32.83 -18.56
C SER A 264 -8.09 34.31 -18.18
N ASN A 265 -8.85 34.59 -17.12
CA ASN A 265 -9.06 35.96 -16.64
C ASN A 265 -7.77 36.63 -16.19
N LEU A 266 -6.91 35.91 -15.46
CA LEU A 266 -5.58 36.40 -15.07
C LEU A 266 -4.71 36.71 -16.29
N SER A 267 -4.72 35.83 -17.30
CA SER A 267 -3.95 36.04 -18.52
C SER A 267 -4.39 37.31 -19.27
N GLN A 268 -5.70 37.57 -19.35
CA GLN A 268 -6.23 38.81 -19.93
C GLN A 268 -5.84 40.04 -19.12
N LEU A 269 -5.89 39.95 -17.80
CA LEU A 269 -5.54 41.06 -16.91
C LEU A 269 -4.04 41.42 -17.04
N VAL A 270 -3.16 40.42 -17.15
CA VAL A 270 -1.73 40.62 -17.39
C VAL A 270 -1.50 41.39 -18.70
N VAL A 271 -2.19 41.04 -19.78
CA VAL A 271 -2.09 41.76 -21.05
C VAL A 271 -2.58 43.21 -20.92
N GLN A 272 -3.68 43.46 -20.20
CA GLN A 272 -4.18 44.82 -19.97
C GLN A 272 -3.22 45.65 -19.12
N VAL A 273 -2.62 45.07 -18.08
CA VAL A 273 -1.62 45.74 -17.25
C VAL A 273 -0.41 46.12 -18.08
N ALA A 274 0.09 45.23 -18.94
CA ALA A 274 1.20 45.52 -19.84
C ALA A 274 0.88 46.67 -20.81
N ALA A 275 -0.33 46.70 -21.39
CA ALA A 275 -0.76 47.78 -22.28
C ALA A 275 -0.86 49.13 -21.57
N LYS A 276 -1.43 49.16 -20.36
CA LYS A 276 -1.50 50.38 -19.54
C LYS A 276 -0.12 50.87 -19.12
N GLN A 277 0.79 49.95 -18.75
CA GLN A 277 2.17 50.31 -18.41
C GLN A 277 2.88 50.98 -19.59
N SER A 278 2.77 50.41 -20.79
CA SER A 278 3.34 51.01 -22.01
C SER A 278 2.77 52.41 -22.30
N THR A 279 1.50 52.65 -22.00
CA THR A 279 0.88 53.97 -22.18
C THR A 279 1.40 54.97 -21.15
N LEU A 280 1.55 54.53 -19.90
CA LEU A 280 2.10 55.34 -18.82
C LEU A 280 3.54 55.74 -19.12
N ASP A 281 4.37 54.81 -19.60
CA ASP A 281 5.76 55.06 -19.97
C ASP A 281 5.87 56.11 -21.10
N GLN A 282 4.95 56.07 -22.08
CA GLN A 282 4.87 57.08 -23.14
C GLN A 282 4.51 58.46 -22.59
N LEU A 283 3.49 58.54 -21.74
CA LEU A 283 3.06 59.80 -21.13
C LEU A 283 4.14 60.40 -20.22
N THR A 284 4.86 59.57 -19.45
CA THR A 284 5.96 60.04 -18.61
C THR A 284 7.11 60.58 -19.46
N LYS A 285 7.40 59.94 -20.60
CA LYS A 285 8.39 60.43 -21.55
C LYS A 285 7.98 61.79 -22.14
N GLU A 286 6.75 61.90 -22.62
CA GLU A 286 6.24 63.16 -23.19
C GLU A 286 6.19 64.30 -22.16
N ALA A 287 5.82 63.99 -20.91
CA ALA A 287 5.88 64.95 -19.81
C ALA A 287 7.32 65.40 -19.53
N SER A 288 8.28 64.48 -19.51
CA SER A 288 9.70 64.82 -19.29
C SER A 288 10.31 65.68 -20.41
N GLU A 289 9.89 65.45 -21.65
CA GLU A 289 10.30 66.26 -22.80
C GLU A 289 9.72 67.68 -22.71
N LYS A 290 8.46 67.82 -22.31
CA LYS A 290 7.82 69.13 -22.11
C LYS A 290 8.43 69.89 -20.93
N THR A 291 8.74 69.23 -19.82
CA THR A 291 9.42 69.90 -18.69
C THR A 291 10.82 70.37 -19.08
N ALA A 292 11.59 69.56 -19.80
CA ALA A 292 12.92 69.97 -20.29
C ALA A 292 12.84 71.14 -21.30
N PHE A 293 11.79 71.18 -22.13
CA PHE A 293 11.54 72.30 -23.03
C PHE A 293 11.22 73.60 -22.28
N ILE A 294 10.42 73.52 -21.21
CA ILE A 294 10.10 74.68 -20.36
C ILE A 294 11.35 75.17 -19.63
N GLU A 295 12.15 74.28 -19.03
CA GLU A 295 13.40 74.65 -18.34
C GLU A 295 14.42 75.32 -19.29
N ASN A 296 14.47 74.91 -20.56
CA ASN A 296 15.31 75.56 -21.57
C ASN A 296 14.80 76.95 -21.97
N LEU A 297 13.48 77.17 -22.02
CA LEU A 297 12.91 78.51 -22.29
C LEU A 297 13.13 79.48 -21.12
N GLU A 298 13.04 79.00 -19.88
CA GLU A 298 13.28 79.81 -18.68
C GLU A 298 14.76 80.17 -18.48
N SER A 299 15.68 79.49 -19.16
CA SER A 299 17.12 79.80 -19.13
C SER A 299 17.61 80.70 -20.27
N GLU A 300 16.73 81.05 -21.22
CA GLU A 300 17.00 81.97 -22.33
C GLU A 300 16.44 83.41 -22.10
N GLU A 301 15.73 83.67 -21.00
CA GLU A 301 15.36 85.01 -20.48
C GLU A 301 16.37 85.55 -19.45
#